data_AF-A0A419H7D2-F1
#
_entry.id   AF-A0A419H7D2-F1
#
_cell.length_a   1.000
_cell.length_b   1.000
_cell.length_c   1.000
_cell.angle_alpha   90.00
_cell.angle_beta   90.00
_cell.angle_gamma   90.00
#
_symmetry.space_group_name_H-M   'P 1'
#
loop_
_entity.id
_entity.type
_entity.pdbx_description
1 polymer ?
#
loop_
_entity_poly.entity_id
_entity_poly.type
_entity_poly.pdbx_seq_one_letter_code
_entity_poly.pdbx_strand_id
1 'polypeptide(L)'
;MRNVAFHERAFENFTNWASVNKNIFERLVYLIKETRKDPFTGVGKPELLKHELKGFWSRRINSEHRLVYKVTEESIIIISCKYHY
;
A
#
# COMPACT_ATOMS: atom_id res chain seq x y z
N MET A 1 -2.48 16.14 -7.93
CA MET A 1 -2.36 14.68 -7.72
C MET A 1 -1.18 14.43 -6.78
N ARG A 2 -1.33 13.57 -5.78
CA ARG A 2 -0.22 13.25 -4.87
C ARG A 2 0.84 12.38 -5.58
N ASN A 3 2.10 12.60 -5.23
CA ASN A 3 3.22 11.75 -5.60
C ASN A 3 3.08 10.37 -4.93
N VAL A 4 3.69 9.34 -5.50
CA VAL A 4 3.82 8.04 -4.84
C VAL A 4 5.29 7.82 -4.56
N ALA A 5 5.62 7.67 -3.28
CA ALA A 5 6.96 7.36 -2.80
C ALA A 5 6.96 5.97 -2.15
N PHE A 6 8.12 5.34 -2.11
CA PHE A 6 8.31 4.05 -1.46
C PHE A 6 9.42 4.16 -0.43
N HIS A 7 9.23 3.50 0.71
CA HIS A 7 10.36 3.08 1.52
C HIS A 7 11.17 2.03 0.74
N GLU A 8 12.49 2.00 0.90
CA GLU A 8 13.41 1.12 0.14
C GLU A 8 12.95 -0.34 0.12
N ARG A 9 12.75 -0.95 1.28
CA ARG A 9 12.21 -2.32 1.41
C ARG A 9 10.83 -2.51 0.77
N ALA A 10 9.98 -1.50 0.75
CA ALA A 10 8.67 -1.58 0.10
C ALA A 10 8.82 -1.60 -1.43
N PHE A 11 9.78 -0.84 -1.95
CA PHE A 11 10.10 -0.83 -3.37
C PHE A 11 10.66 -2.18 -3.82
N GLU A 12 11.59 -2.77 -3.06
CA GLU A 12 12.13 -4.11 -3.34
C GLU A 12 11.03 -5.19 -3.35
N ASN A 13 10.13 -5.17 -2.35
CA ASN A 13 9.01 -6.10 -2.32
C ASN A 13 8.05 -5.87 -3.50
N PHE A 14 7.77 -4.61 -3.86
CA PHE A 14 6.91 -4.27 -4.98
C PHE A 14 7.48 -4.79 -6.31
N THR A 15 8.78 -4.61 -6.56
CA THR A 15 9.42 -5.10 -7.79
C THR A 15 9.55 -6.62 -7.80
N ASN A 16 9.83 -7.24 -6.65
CA ASN A 16 9.91 -8.70 -6.52
C ASN A 16 8.58 -9.40 -6.85
N TRP A 17 7.43 -8.78 -6.53
CA TRP A 17 6.13 -9.33 -6.87
C TRP A 17 5.93 -9.54 -8.38
N ALA A 18 6.53 -8.70 -9.23
CA ALA A 18 6.44 -8.87 -10.68
C ALA A 18 7.04 -10.21 -11.16
N SER A 19 8.08 -10.71 -10.46
CA SER A 19 8.74 -11.97 -10.77
C SER A 19 8.13 -13.16 -10.03
N VAL A 20 7.66 -12.97 -8.79
CA VAL A 20 7.17 -14.07 -7.94
C VAL A 20 5.69 -14.36 -8.16
N ASN A 21 4.85 -13.32 -8.27
CA ASN A 21 3.41 -13.49 -8.43
C ASN A 21 2.76 -12.28 -9.12
N LYS A 22 2.55 -12.41 -10.43
CA LYS A 22 1.97 -11.36 -11.27
C LYS A 22 0.58 -10.91 -10.81
N ASN A 23 -0.25 -11.79 -10.28
CA ASN A 23 -1.59 -11.43 -9.80
C ASN A 23 -1.53 -10.48 -8.59
N ILE A 24 -0.58 -10.72 -7.67
CA ILE A 24 -0.35 -9.82 -6.54
C ILE A 24 0.20 -8.48 -7.02
N PHE A 25 1.13 -8.50 -7.98
CA PHE A 25 1.68 -7.27 -8.58
C PHE A 25 0.59 -6.41 -9.23
N GLU A 26 -0.27 -7.00 -10.07
CA GLU A 26 -1.39 -6.30 -10.70
C GLU A 26 -2.37 -5.74 -9.67
N ARG A 27 -2.68 -6.52 -8.62
CA ARG A 27 -3.51 -6.06 -7.51
C ARG A 27 -2.89 -4.88 -6.77
N LEU A 28 -1.58 -4.89 -6.54
CA LEU A 28 -0.85 -3.79 -5.91
C LEU A 28 -0.88 -2.52 -6.76
N VAL A 29 -0.60 -2.62 -8.05
CA VAL A 29 -0.69 -1.48 -8.99
C VAL A 29 -2.10 -0.89 -8.98
N TYR A 30 -3.13 -1.73 -8.97
CA TYR A 30 -4.52 -1.28 -8.86
C TYR A 30 -4.79 -0.56 -7.54
N LEU A 31 -4.41 -1.15 -6.39
CA LEU A 31 -4.60 -0.53 -5.08
C LEU A 31 -3.86 0.81 -4.94
N ILE A 32 -2.64 0.93 -5.47
CA ILE A 32 -1.88 2.19 -5.46
C ILE A 32 -2.60 3.25 -6.31
N LYS A 33 -3.10 2.90 -7.50
CA LYS A 33 -3.88 3.81 -8.35
C LYS A 33 -5.14 4.31 -7.63
N GLU A 34 -5.86 3.42 -6.96
CA GLU A 34 -7.07 3.80 -6.21
C GLU A 34 -6.75 4.64 -4.97
N THR A 35 -5.67 4.31 -4.26
CA THR A 35 -5.19 5.09 -3.11
C THR A 35 -4.82 6.53 -3.51
N ARG A 36 -4.30 6.74 -4.74
CA ARG A 36 -4.04 8.09 -5.27
C ARG A 36 -5.30 8.92 -5.48
N LYS A 37 -6.43 8.29 -5.77
CA LYS A 37 -7.72 8.96 -6.01
C LYS A 37 -8.42 9.24 -4.69
N ASP A 38 -8.65 8.19 -3.91
CA ASP A 38 -9.27 8.25 -2.59
C ASP A 38 -8.43 7.42 -1.62
N PRO A 39 -7.58 8.05 -0.79
CA PRO A 39 -6.69 7.34 0.11
C PRO A 39 -7.41 6.66 1.27
N PHE A 40 -8.60 7.10 1.67
CA PHE A 40 -9.21 6.72 2.95
C PHE A 40 -10.43 5.82 2.78
N THR A 41 -10.95 5.68 1.56
CA THR A 41 -12.09 4.79 1.27
C THR A 41 -11.87 3.93 0.01
N GLY A 42 -12.86 3.09 -0.30
CA GLY A 42 -12.89 2.28 -1.52
C GLY A 42 -12.26 0.88 -1.36
N VAL A 43 -11.59 0.42 -2.42
CA VAL A 43 -11.15 -0.97 -2.53
C VAL A 43 -10.09 -1.38 -1.52
N GLY A 44 -10.11 -2.65 -1.15
CA GLY A 44 -9.15 -3.22 -0.22
C GLY A 44 -9.46 -2.92 1.25
N LYS A 45 -10.67 -2.43 1.58
CA LYS A 45 -11.10 -2.14 2.96
C LYS A 45 -10.05 -1.28 3.72
N PRO A 46 -9.93 0.01 3.38
CA PRO A 46 -8.98 0.90 4.04
C PRO A 46 -9.22 0.95 5.56
N GLU A 47 -8.17 0.72 6.34
CA GLU A 47 -8.23 0.70 7.80
C GLU A 47 -7.14 1.63 8.36
N LEU A 48 -7.52 2.57 9.23
CA LEU A 48 -6.57 3.41 9.97
C LEU A 48 -5.90 2.57 11.06
N LEU A 49 -4.56 2.54 11.05
CA LEU A 49 -3.78 1.79 12.01
C LEU A 49 -3.66 2.53 13.35
N LYS A 50 -3.42 1.76 14.43
CA LYS A 50 -3.43 2.23 15.82
C LYS A 50 -2.04 2.10 16.46
N HIS A 51 -1.91 2.63 17.68
CA HIS A 51 -0.69 2.55 18.51
C HIS A 51 0.54 3.10 17.79
N GLU A 52 1.62 2.34 17.72
CA GLU A 52 2.88 2.71 17.06
C GLU A 52 2.72 3.05 15.57
N LEU A 53 1.65 2.55 14.94
CA LEU A 53 1.31 2.83 13.54
C LEU A 53 0.20 3.87 13.38
N LYS A 54 -0.04 4.70 14.41
CA LYS A 54 -1.02 5.79 14.32
C LYS A 54 -0.67 6.74 13.17
N GLY A 55 -1.65 7.00 12.31
CA GLY A 55 -1.51 7.85 11.12
C GLY A 55 -1.10 7.10 9.83
N PHE A 56 -0.85 5.79 9.92
CA PHE A 56 -0.71 4.92 8.76
C PHE A 56 -2.04 4.24 8.41
N TRP A 57 -2.16 3.82 7.17
CA TRP A 57 -3.32 3.18 6.60
C TRP A 57 -2.97 1.82 6.00
N SER A 58 -3.95 0.94 6.03
CA SER A 58 -3.91 -0.43 5.56
C SER A 58 -4.90 -0.64 4.43
N ARG A 59 -4.52 -1.35 3.36
CA ARG A 59 -5.45 -2.01 2.44
C ARG A 59 -5.10 -3.48 2.27
N ARG A 60 -6.13 -4.32 2.16
CA ARG A 60 -6.01 -5.74 1.86
C ARG A 60 -5.63 -5.97 0.40
N ILE A 61 -4.45 -6.55 0.20
CA ILE A 61 -4.04 -7.09 -1.09
C ILE A 61 -4.76 -8.42 -1.30
N ASN A 62 -4.63 -9.32 -0.32
CA ASN A 62 -5.34 -10.60 -0.21
C ASN A 62 -5.56 -10.95 1.29
N SER A 63 -5.77 -12.22 1.64
CA SER A 63 -5.91 -12.67 3.03
C SER A 63 -4.64 -12.47 3.87
N GLU A 64 -3.45 -12.50 3.25
CA GLU A 64 -2.14 -12.58 3.91
C GLU A 64 -1.31 -11.28 3.82
N HIS A 65 -1.55 -10.43 2.83
CA HIS A 65 -0.69 -9.29 2.55
C HIS A 65 -1.48 -7.98 2.63
N ARG A 66 -0.79 -6.95 3.12
CA ARG A 66 -1.34 -5.61 3.26
C ARG A 66 -0.49 -4.58 2.52
N LEU A 67 -1.17 -3.63 1.89
CA LEU A 67 -0.57 -2.39 1.43
C LEU A 67 -0.64 -1.39 2.58
N VAL A 68 0.52 -0.99 3.05
CA VAL A 68 0.70 -0.07 4.18
C VAL A 68 1.18 1.26 3.64
N TYR A 69 0.51 2.35 3.97
CA TYR A 69 0.88 3.66 3.47
C TYR A 69 0.59 4.78 4.46
N LYS A 70 1.31 5.89 4.27
CA LYS A 70 1.04 7.17 4.94
C LYS A 70 0.60 8.18 3.88
N VAL A 71 -0.37 9.01 4.24
CA VAL A 71 -0.82 10.11 3.39
C VAL A 71 -0.26 11.40 3.96
N THR A 72 0.44 12.18 3.13
CA THR A 72 0.87 13.54 3.41
C THR A 72 0.15 14.51 2.47
N GLU A 73 0.41 15.80 2.63
CA GLU A 73 -0.11 16.83 1.71
C GLU A 73 0.36 16.57 0.27
N GLU A 74 1.62 16.16 0.12
CA GLU A 74 2.27 16.01 -1.18
C GLU A 74 2.25 14.57 -1.73
N SER A 75 2.22 13.57 -0.86
CA SER A 75 2.57 12.19 -1.24
C SER A 75 1.73 11.10 -0.56
N ILE A 76 1.70 9.95 -1.21
CA ILE A 76 1.34 8.66 -0.62
C ILE A 76 2.64 7.87 -0.51
N ILE A 77 3.07 7.64 0.73
CA ILE A 77 4.33 6.95 1.03
C ILE A 77 4.00 5.49 1.35
N ILE A 78 4.41 4.57 0.48
CA ILE A 78 4.24 3.13 0.67
C ILE A 78 5.33 2.62 1.63
N ILE A 79 4.90 2.02 2.73
CA ILE A 79 5.77 1.56 3.83
C ILE A 79 6.01 0.06 3.76
N SER A 80 4.99 -0.72 3.35
CA SER A 80 5.08 -2.15 3.11
C SER A 80 3.99 -2.60 2.15
N CYS A 81 4.24 -3.71 1.45
CA CYS A 81 3.33 -4.34 0.49
C CYS A 81 3.40 -5.88 0.55
N LYS A 82 3.96 -6.43 1.63
CA LYS A 82 4.16 -7.86 1.84
C LYS A 82 3.94 -8.21 3.31
N TYR A 83 3.24 -9.33 3.54
CA TYR A 83 2.76 -9.78 4.85
C TYR A 83 1.82 -8.79 5.56
N HIS A 84 1.35 -9.18 6.74
CA HIS A 84 0.66 -8.30 7.68
C HIS A 84 1.66 -7.65 8.63
N TYR A 85 1.25 -6.51 9.21
CA TYR A 85 1.80 -5.99 10.46
C TYR A 85 1.32 -6.82 11.65
#